data_AF-A0A1C6QXI8-F1
#
_entry.id   AF-A0A1C6QXI8-F1
#
_cell.length_a   1.000
_cell.length_b   1.000
_cell.length_c   1.000
_cell.angle_alpha   90.00
_cell.angle_beta   90.00
_cell.angle_gamma   90.00
#
_symmetry.space_group_name_H-M   'P 1'
#
loop_
_entity.id
_entity.type
_entity.pdbx_description
1 polymer ?
#
loop_
_entity_poly.entity_id
_entity_poly.type
_entity_poly.pdbx_seq_one_letter_code
_entity_poly.pdbx_strand_id
1 'polypeptide(L)'
;MASTIPRHPFPTGNAEEGLAVLQNSAQKLIDGLEVRSTRLGDALGTTFTLAKAHCLMDPRASTFPTWDAWVNAMQAGSAAFAAATTAEARVQCRIAHKDRIL
;
A
#
# COMPACT_ATOMS: atom_id res chain seq x y z
N MET A 1 -30.13 13.15 -14.52
CA MET A 1 -29.83 12.16 -15.58
C MET A 1 -28.34 11.90 -15.53
N ALA A 2 -27.88 10.66 -15.33
CA ALA A 2 -26.45 10.34 -15.33
C ALA A 2 -26.00 9.95 -16.74
N SER A 3 -24.97 10.60 -17.27
CA SER A 3 -24.36 10.28 -18.56
C SER A 3 -23.11 9.42 -18.35
N THR A 4 -23.08 8.24 -18.97
CA THR A 4 -21.90 7.37 -18.97
C THR A 4 -20.89 7.88 -19.99
N ILE A 5 -19.70 8.32 -19.54
CA ILE A 5 -18.59 8.69 -20.42
C ILE A 5 -17.66 7.48 -20.54
N PRO A 6 -17.54 6.85 -21.73
CA PRO A 6 -16.62 5.72 -21.92
C PRO A 6 -15.17 6.19 -21.74
N ARG A 7 -14.39 5.43 -20.96
CA ARG A 7 -12.95 5.66 -20.85
C ARG A 7 -12.24 5.02 -22.04
N HIS A 8 -11.14 5.64 -22.48
CA HIS A 8 -10.26 5.02 -23.47
C HIS A 8 -9.71 3.70 -22.93
N PRO A 9 -9.54 2.67 -23.78
CA PRO A 9 -8.91 1.43 -23.37
C PRO A 9 -7.49 1.73 -22.90
N PHE A 10 -7.19 1.41 -21.65
CA PHE A 10 -5.85 1.56 -21.09
C PHE A 10 -5.08 0.26 -21.35
N PRO A 11 -3.84 0.33 -21.89
CA PRO A 11 -3.07 -0.88 -22.17
C PRO A 11 -2.67 -1.54 -20.84
N THR A 12 -3.29 -2.67 -20.52
CA THR A 12 -3.03 -3.48 -19.31
C THR A 12 -2.23 -4.75 -19.59
N GLY A 13 -1.63 -4.88 -20.78
CA GLY A 13 -1.04 -6.14 -21.26
C GLY A 13 0.01 -6.78 -20.33
N ASN A 14 0.72 -5.98 -19.52
CA ASN A 14 1.67 -6.45 -18.50
C ASN A 14 1.29 -6.01 -17.07
N ALA A 15 0.07 -5.50 -16.88
CA ALA A 15 -0.32 -4.87 -15.62
C ALA A 15 -0.44 -5.89 -14.47
N GLU A 16 -0.91 -7.10 -14.75
CA GLU A 16 -1.01 -8.17 -13.75
C GLU A 16 0.37 -8.62 -13.26
N GLU A 17 1.33 -8.84 -14.18
CA GLU A 17 2.71 -9.19 -13.83
C GLU A 17 3.39 -8.07 -13.04
N GLY A 18 3.22 -6.81 -13.48
CA GLY A 18 3.74 -5.64 -12.78
C GLY A 18 3.14 -5.50 -11.37
N LEU A 19 1.84 -5.77 -11.22
CA LEU A 19 1.15 -5.75 -9.94
C LEU A 19 1.68 -6.84 -8.99
N ALA A 20 1.93 -8.06 -9.50
CA ALA A 20 2.50 -9.15 -8.70
C ALA A 20 3.91 -8.81 -8.18
N VAL A 21 4.75 -8.17 -9.00
CA VAL A 21 6.08 -7.69 -8.58
C VAL A 21 5.97 -6.60 -7.52
N LEU A 22 5.04 -5.66 -7.67
CA LEU A 22 4.78 -4.61 -6.67
C LEU A 22 4.26 -5.19 -5.36
N GLN A 23 3.35 -6.16 -5.40
CA GLN A 23 2.85 -6.87 -4.22
C GLN A 23 3.98 -7.55 -3.47
N ASN A 24 4.85 -8.29 -4.17
CA ASN A 24 5.99 -8.95 -3.55
C ASN A 24 6.96 -7.96 -2.91
N SER A 25 7.24 -6.85 -3.59
CA SER A 25 8.10 -5.77 -3.10
C SER A 25 7.52 -5.12 -1.84
N ALA A 26 6.22 -4.80 -1.84
CA ALA A 26 5.53 -4.22 -0.70
C ALA A 26 5.57 -5.15 0.51
N GLN A 27 5.28 -6.44 0.31
CA GLN A 27 5.28 -7.43 1.38
C GLN A 27 6.68 -7.59 2.01
N LYS A 28 7.72 -7.71 1.19
CA LYS A 28 9.12 -7.78 1.65
C LYS A 28 9.53 -6.57 2.48
N LEU A 29 9.11 -5.37 2.08
CA LEU A 29 9.36 -4.14 2.84
C LEU A 29 8.66 -4.17 4.18
N ILE A 30 7.35 -4.43 4.18
CA ILE A 30 6.52 -4.50 5.39
C ILE A 30 7.09 -5.52 6.39
N ASP A 31 7.43 -6.73 5.93
CA ASP A 31 7.94 -7.79 6.80
C ASP A 31 9.31 -7.47 7.39
N GLY A 32 10.11 -6.66 6.71
CA GLY A 32 11.42 -6.22 7.19
C GLY A 32 11.39 -5.03 8.17
N LEU A 33 10.24 -4.40 8.42
CA LEU A 33 10.18 -3.15 9.18
C LEU A 33 10.62 -3.30 10.65
N GLU A 34 10.32 -4.42 11.30
CA GLU A 34 10.73 -4.65 12.71
C GLU A 34 12.26 -4.84 12.85
N VAL A 35 12.95 -5.22 11.76
CA VAL A 35 14.41 -5.31 11.71
C VAL A 35 15.04 -3.98 11.29
N ARG A 36 14.37 -3.22 10.42
CA ARG A 36 14.89 -1.97 9.86
C ARG A 36 13.77 -0.95 9.64
N SER A 37 13.36 -0.28 10.72
CA SER A 37 12.28 0.70 10.71
C SER A 37 12.61 1.97 9.92
N THR A 38 13.89 2.22 9.61
CA THR A 38 14.31 3.31 8.70
C THR A 38 13.77 3.16 7.27
N ARG A 39 13.24 1.99 6.88
CA ARG A 39 12.59 1.76 5.58
C ARG A 39 11.10 2.05 5.54
N LEU A 40 10.55 2.67 6.58
CA LEU A 40 9.13 2.97 6.66
C LEU A 40 8.65 3.90 5.52
N GLY A 41 9.50 4.84 5.09
CA GLY A 41 9.25 5.68 3.91
C GLY A 41 9.14 4.86 2.61
N ASP A 42 10.06 3.91 2.39
CA ASP A 42 10.01 3.00 1.23
C ASP A 42 8.73 2.15 1.26
N ALA A 43 8.37 1.63 2.44
CA ALA A 43 7.18 0.82 2.64
C ALA A 43 5.91 1.62 2.31
N LEU A 44 5.81 2.86 2.80
CA LEU A 44 4.71 3.78 2.45
C LEU A 44 4.65 4.05 0.94
N GLY A 45 5.77 4.42 0.32
CA GLY A 45 5.81 4.72 -1.12
C GLY A 45 5.42 3.52 -1.99
N THR A 46 5.89 2.32 -1.63
CA THR A 46 5.62 1.09 -2.38
C THR A 46 4.18 0.62 -2.20
N THR A 47 3.67 0.61 -0.96
CA THR A 47 2.26 0.24 -0.67
C THR A 47 1.27 1.21 -1.28
N PHE A 48 1.56 2.51 -1.27
CA PHE A 48 0.73 3.51 -1.95
C PHE A 48 0.74 3.34 -3.47
N THR A 49 1.89 2.98 -4.05
CA THR A 49 1.98 2.65 -5.48
C THR A 49 1.18 1.39 -5.82
N LEU A 50 1.24 0.36 -4.97
CA LEU A 50 0.44 -0.85 -5.10
C LEU A 50 -1.07 -0.55 -5.04
N ALA A 51 -1.53 0.26 -4.09
CA ALA A 51 -2.93 0.66 -3.97
C ALA A 51 -3.44 1.36 -5.25
N LYS A 52 -2.65 2.27 -5.82
CA LYS A 52 -2.97 2.91 -7.11
C LYS A 52 -2.99 1.92 -8.27
N ALA A 53 -2.07 0.95 -8.28
CA ALA A 53 -2.02 -0.09 -9.31
C ALA A 53 -3.27 -1.00 -9.25
N HIS A 54 -3.78 -1.30 -8.05
CA HIS A 54 -5.07 -1.98 -7.93
C HIS A 54 -6.23 -1.17 -8.53
N CYS A 55 -6.24 0.17 -8.37
CA CYS A 55 -7.25 1.01 -9.03
C CYS A 55 -7.16 1.01 -10.56
N LEU A 56 -6.01 0.66 -11.15
CA LEU A 56 -5.91 0.45 -12.60
C LEU A 56 -6.66 -0.80 -13.05
N MET A 57 -6.54 -1.89 -12.27
CA MET A 57 -7.18 -3.18 -12.56
C MET A 57 -8.65 -3.24 -12.11
N ASP A 58 -9.00 -2.47 -11.07
CA ASP A 58 -10.34 -2.35 -10.51
C ASP A 58 -10.74 -0.86 -10.39
N PRO A 59 -11.10 -0.21 -11.51
CA PRO A 59 -11.35 1.24 -11.53
C PRO A 59 -12.59 1.69 -10.75
N ARG A 60 -13.43 0.75 -10.30
CA ARG A 60 -14.60 1.03 -9.46
C ARG A 60 -14.35 0.71 -7.98
N ALA A 61 -13.15 0.25 -7.62
CA ALA A 61 -12.82 -0.24 -6.28
C ALA A 61 -13.87 -1.23 -5.75
N SER A 62 -14.30 -2.14 -6.62
CA SER A 62 -15.38 -3.09 -6.36
C SER A 62 -14.91 -4.41 -5.76
N THR A 63 -13.61 -4.60 -5.63
CA THR A 63 -12.99 -5.82 -5.09
C THR A 63 -12.26 -5.54 -3.78
N PHE A 64 -12.28 -6.53 -2.88
CA PHE A 64 -11.58 -6.44 -1.59
C PHE A 64 -10.08 -6.14 -1.70
N PRO A 65 -9.30 -6.75 -2.62
CA PRO A 65 -7.86 -6.49 -2.73
C PRO A 65 -7.50 -5.02 -2.94
N THR A 66 -8.34 -4.27 -3.67
CA THR A 66 -8.16 -2.82 -3.83
C THR A 66 -8.20 -2.10 -2.49
N TRP A 67 -9.20 -2.41 -1.66
CA TRP A 67 -9.35 -1.80 -0.33
C TRP A 67 -8.27 -2.25 0.65
N ASP A 68 -7.88 -3.52 0.61
CA ASP A 68 -6.80 -4.05 1.45
C ASP A 68 -5.47 -3.32 1.17
N ALA A 69 -5.14 -3.10 -0.11
CA ALA A 69 -3.95 -2.35 -0.49
C ALA A 69 -3.99 -0.89 0.03
N TRP A 70 -5.15 -0.24 -0.02
CA TRP A 70 -5.35 1.09 0.55
C TRP A 70 -5.17 1.12 2.07
N VAL A 71 -5.74 0.14 2.79
CA VAL A 71 -5.57 0.01 4.24
C VAL A 71 -4.10 -0.16 4.60
N ASN A 72 -3.36 -1.01 3.87
CA ASN A 72 -1.93 -1.23 4.11
C ASN A 72 -1.11 0.05 3.88
N ALA A 73 -1.42 0.83 2.85
CA ALA A 73 -0.78 2.11 2.60
C ALA A 73 -1.07 3.14 3.70
N MET A 74 -2.32 3.24 4.15
CA MET A 74 -2.72 4.16 5.22
C MET A 74 -2.10 3.78 6.57
N GLN A 75 -2.03 2.49 6.87
CA GLN A 75 -1.34 1.96 8.04
C GLN A 75 0.15 2.30 8.03
N ALA A 76 0.84 2.10 6.90
CA ALA A 76 2.24 2.48 6.74
C ALA A 76 2.44 4.00 6.91
N GLY A 77 1.52 4.82 6.39
CA GLY A 77 1.55 6.27 6.54
C GLY A 77 1.34 6.73 7.98
N SER A 78 0.37 6.13 8.68
CA SER A 78 0.13 6.38 10.10
C SER A 78 1.34 6.00 10.95
N ALA A 79 1.97 4.86 10.66
CA ALA A 79 3.19 4.44 11.34
C ALA A 79 4.35 5.40 11.06
N ALA A 80 4.51 5.86 9.81
CA ALA A 80 5.54 6.84 9.44
C ALA A 80 5.40 8.15 10.22
N PHE A 81 4.17 8.65 10.33
CA PHE A 81 3.88 9.84 11.11
C PHE A 81 4.16 9.62 12.60
N ALA A 82 3.64 8.54 13.19
CA ALA A 82 3.86 8.22 14.60
C ALA A 82 5.34 8.06 14.95
N ALA A 83 6.12 7.38 14.11
CA ALA A 83 7.56 7.22 14.28
C ALA A 83 8.32 8.56 14.19
N ALA A 84 7.87 9.49 13.34
CA ALA A 84 8.50 10.80 13.21
C ALA A 84 8.17 11.75 14.36
N THR A 85 7.03 11.58 15.04
CA THR A 85 6.55 12.50 16.08
C THR A 85 6.72 11.99 17.50
N THR A 86 7.05 10.71 17.69
CA THR A 86 7.16 10.13 19.02
C THR A 86 8.41 10.61 19.76
N ALA A 87 8.31 10.76 21.08
CA ALA A 87 9.46 10.91 21.97
C ALA A 87 9.91 9.56 22.56
N GLU A 88 9.14 8.49 22.33
CA GLU A 88 9.45 7.15 22.80
C GLU A 88 10.46 6.46 21.90
N ALA A 89 11.18 5.47 22.44
CA ALA A 89 12.17 4.71 21.68
C ALA A 89 11.55 3.75 20.65
N ARG A 90 10.25 3.46 20.74
CA ARG A 90 9.54 2.50 19.90
C ARG A 90 8.11 2.95 19.63
N VAL A 91 7.53 2.50 18.52
CA VAL A 91 6.12 2.73 18.18
C VAL A 91 5.41 1.40 17.94
N GLN A 92 4.32 1.16 18.66
CA GLN A 92 3.40 0.07 18.34
C GLN A 92 2.45 0.51 17.22
N CYS A 93 2.37 -0.26 16.15
CA CYS A 93 1.48 0.02 15.03
C CYS A 93 0.95 -1.29 14.40
N ARG A 94 -0.13 -1.19 13.64
CA ARG A 94 -0.64 -2.30 12.83
C ARG A 94 -0.36 -2.01 11.36
N ILE A 95 0.29 -2.95 10.67
CA ILE A 95 0.56 -2.88 9.23
C ILE A 95 0.34 -4.26 8.61
N ALA A 96 -0.54 -4.33 7.62
CA ALA A 96 -0.89 -5.57 6.89
C ALA A 96 -1.33 -6.69 7.83
N HIS A 97 -2.39 -6.44 8.60
CA HIS A 97 -3.01 -7.39 9.54
C HIS A 97 -2.10 -7.88 10.68
N LYS A 98 -0.90 -7.31 10.83
CA LYS A 98 0.07 -7.67 11.86
C LYS A 98 0.35 -6.47 12.77
N ASP A 99 0.31 -6.69 14.08
CA ASP A 99 0.84 -5.74 15.06
C ASP A 99 2.36 -5.82 15.08
N ARG A 100 3.01 -4.65 15.07
CA ARG A 100 4.46 -4.47 14.92
C ARG A 100 4.97 -3.45 15.93
N ILE A 101 6.22 -3.61 16.32
CA ILE A 101 6.96 -2.64 17.13
C ILE A 101 8.12 -2.11 16.27
N LEU A 102 8.08 -0.81 15.95
CA LEU A 102 9.04 -0.13 15.07
C LEU A 102 9.98 0.81 15.83
#